data_AF-A0A1W9RNY0-F1
#
_entry.id   AF-A0A1W9RNY0-F1
#
_cell.length_a   1.000
_cell.length_b   1.000
_cell.length_c   1.000
_cell.angle_alpha   90.00
_cell.angle_beta   90.00
_cell.angle_gamma   90.00
#
_symmetry.space_group_name_H-M   'P 1'
#
loop_
_entity.id
_entity.type
_entity.pdbx_description
1 polymer ?
#
loop_
_entity_poly.entity_id
_entity_poly.type
_entity_poly.pdbx_seq_one_letter_code
_entity_poly.pdbx_strand_id
1 'polypeptide(L)'
;MKATELRELTITELKAREEELAEEAANLRIQLAIKRLDNPLKIRETKRELARVKTVLREKISAGEEAEEPTAAESVVEESKQGETVEQDSSNDTQ
;
A
#
# COMPACT_ATOMS: atom_id res chain seq x y z
N MET A 1 7.63 -14.96 3.24
CA MET A 1 7.70 -15.48 1.85
C MET A 1 9.02 -16.19 1.54
N LYS A 2 9.02 -16.98 0.46
CA LYS A 2 10.22 -17.56 -0.17
C LYS A 2 10.86 -16.54 -1.13
N ALA A 3 12.18 -16.60 -1.28
CA ALA A 3 12.94 -15.63 -2.09
C ALA A 3 12.68 -15.75 -3.61
N THR A 4 12.13 -16.87 -4.07
CA THR A 4 11.81 -17.12 -5.48
C THR A 4 10.64 -16.26 -5.95
N GLU A 5 9.55 -16.24 -5.18
CA GLU A 5 8.34 -15.45 -5.46
C GLU A 5 8.65 -13.96 -5.55
N LEU A 6 9.57 -13.44 -4.72
CA LEU A 6 9.96 -12.03 -4.75
C LEU A 6 10.79 -11.65 -5.99
N ARG A 7 11.49 -12.59 -6.61
CA ARG A 7 12.31 -12.32 -7.80
C ARG A 7 11.48 -12.29 -9.08
N GLU A 8 10.38 -13.03 -9.10
CA GLU A 8 9.44 -13.10 -10.23
C GLU A 8 8.59 -11.82 -10.38
N LEU A 9 8.41 -11.05 -9.30
CA LEU A 9 7.65 -9.79 -9.30
C LEU A 9 8.38 -8.65 -10.03
N THR A 10 7.63 -7.77 -10.68
CA THR A 10 8.16 -6.56 -11.34
C THR A 10 8.63 -5.51 -10.32
N ILE A 11 9.42 -4.51 -10.77
CA ILE A 11 9.90 -3.44 -9.88
C ILE A 11 8.74 -2.62 -9.29
N THR A 12 7.69 -2.38 -10.08
CA THR A 12 6.48 -1.65 -9.65
C THR A 12 5.70 -2.42 -8.59
N GLU A 13 5.47 -3.72 -8.80
CA GLU A 13 4.83 -4.59 -7.82
C GLU A 13 5.65 -4.73 -6.53
N LEU A 14 6.97 -4.80 -6.63
CA LEU A 14 7.86 -4.83 -5.46
C LEU A 14 7.78 -3.53 -4.65
N LYS A 15 7.65 -2.37 -5.30
CA LYS A 15 7.43 -1.09 -4.61
C LYS A 15 6.07 -1.04 -3.93
N ALA A 16 5.00 -1.44 -4.60
CA ALA A 16 3.66 -1.51 -4.00
C ALA A 16 3.67 -2.42 -2.76
N ARG A 17 4.31 -3.59 -2.87
CA ARG A 17 4.47 -4.54 -1.75
C ARG A 17 5.32 -3.97 -0.61
N GLU A 18 6.33 -3.18 -0.91
CA GLU A 18 7.13 -2.49 0.09
C GLU A 18 6.27 -1.52 0.91
N GLU A 19 5.43 -0.73 0.25
CA GLU A 19 4.55 0.25 0.91
C GLU A 19 3.54 -0.44 1.82
N GLU A 20 2.86 -1.48 1.32
CA GLU A 20 1.92 -2.28 2.12
C GLU A 20 2.57 -2.85 3.39
N LEU A 21 3.76 -3.45 3.26
CA LEU A 21 4.50 -4.03 4.38
C LEU A 21 5.02 -2.95 5.34
N ALA A 22 5.33 -1.76 4.84
CA ALA A 22 5.75 -0.64 5.67
C ALA A 22 4.59 -0.10 6.51
N GLU A 23 3.40 0.01 5.92
CA GLU A 23 2.18 0.42 6.59
C GLU A 23 1.75 -0.62 7.64
N GLU A 24 1.77 -1.91 7.29
CA GLU A 24 1.51 -2.99 8.24
C GLU A 24 2.49 -2.95 9.43
N ALA A 25 3.78 -2.76 9.16
CA ALA A 25 4.78 -2.63 10.22
C ALA A 25 4.60 -1.36 11.08
N ALA A 26 4.00 -0.30 10.55
CA ALA A 26 3.65 0.90 11.31
C ALA A 26 2.41 0.63 12.19
N ASN A 27 1.38 0.02 11.62
CA ASN A 27 0.17 -0.39 12.34
C ASN A 27 0.48 -1.32 13.51
N LEU A 28 1.35 -2.32 13.31
CA LEU A 28 1.78 -3.22 14.39
C LEU A 28 2.58 -2.48 15.48
N ARG A 29 3.36 -1.45 15.15
CA ARG A 29 4.05 -0.60 16.15
C ARG A 29 3.05 0.21 16.97
N ILE A 30 2.01 0.76 16.34
CA ILE A 30 0.95 1.50 17.03
C ILE A 30 0.18 0.56 17.97
N GLN A 31 -0.17 -0.64 17.50
CA GLN A 31 -0.81 -1.67 18.33
C GLN A 31 0.06 -2.08 19.52
N LEU A 32 1.38 -2.20 19.32
CA LEU A 32 2.34 -2.45 20.40
C LEU A 32 2.35 -1.31 21.43
N ALA A 33 2.34 -0.05 20.97
CA ALA A 33 2.33 1.12 21.85
C ALA A 33 1.06 1.16 22.71
N ILE A 34 -0.09 0.75 22.15
CA ILE A 34 -1.38 0.68 22.84
C ILE A 34 -1.52 -0.62 23.67
N LYS A 35 -0.48 -1.48 23.70
CA LYS A 35 -0.45 -2.77 24.41
C LYS A 35 -1.59 -3.73 24.05
N ARG A 36 -2.12 -3.62 22.84
CA ARG A 36 -3.21 -4.45 22.29
C ARG A 36 -2.72 -5.41 21.21
N LEU A 37 -1.42 -5.67 21.17
CA LEU A 37 -0.81 -6.50 20.14
C LEU A 37 -0.93 -7.97 20.52
N ASP A 38 -1.67 -8.73 19.71
CA ASP A 38 -1.89 -10.17 19.97
C ASP A 38 -0.60 -10.99 19.80
N ASN A 39 0.22 -10.67 18.80
CA ASN A 39 1.44 -11.43 18.52
C ASN A 39 2.66 -10.54 18.20
N PRO A 40 3.63 -10.40 19.12
CA PRO A 40 4.84 -9.61 18.91
C PRO A 40 5.81 -10.21 17.87
N LEU A 41 5.69 -11.50 17.56
CA LEU A 41 6.53 -12.14 16.54
C LEU A 41 6.21 -11.61 15.13
N LYS A 42 4.94 -11.25 14.86
CA LYS A 42 4.52 -10.69 13.58
C LYS A 42 5.32 -9.43 13.22
N ILE A 43 5.62 -8.56 14.18
CA ILE A 43 6.47 -7.37 13.94
C ILE A 43 7.83 -7.77 13.36
N ARG A 44 8.44 -8.82 13.90
CA ARG A 44 9.75 -9.29 13.44
C ARG A 44 9.65 -9.95 12.07
N GLU A 45 8.57 -10.68 11.82
CA GLU A 45 8.29 -11.32 10.53
C GLU A 45 8.06 -10.28 9.43
N THR A 46 7.14 -9.33 9.62
CA THR A 46 6.86 -8.25 8.67
C THR A 46 8.10 -7.40 8.40
N LYS A 47 8.92 -7.10 9.42
CA LYS A 47 10.20 -6.40 9.20
C LYS A 47 11.20 -7.21 8.37
N ARG A 48 11.26 -8.52 8.57
CA ARG A 48 12.13 -9.41 7.81
C ARG A 48 11.62 -9.56 6.36
N GLU A 49 10.31 -9.58 6.17
CA GLU A 49 9.64 -9.53 4.87
C GLU A 49 10.03 -8.26 4.11
N LEU A 50 9.82 -7.08 4.72
CA LEU A 50 10.18 -5.77 4.17
C LEU A 50 11.67 -5.71 3.78
N ALA A 51 12.56 -6.20 4.65
CA ALA A 51 13.99 -6.21 4.36
C ALA A 51 14.32 -7.05 3.11
N ARG A 52 13.67 -8.21 2.93
CA ARG A 52 13.89 -9.07 1.75
C ARG A 52 13.40 -8.39 0.47
N VAL A 53 12.23 -7.76 0.49
CA VAL A 53 11.70 -7.00 -0.65
C VAL A 53 12.68 -5.89 -1.05
N LYS A 54 13.17 -5.12 -0.06
CA LYS A 54 14.17 -4.07 -0.27
C LYS A 54 15.48 -4.60 -0.86
N THR A 55 15.94 -5.76 -0.40
CA THR A 55 17.15 -6.40 -0.95
C THR A 55 16.95 -6.78 -2.42
N VAL A 56 15.83 -7.42 -2.77
CA VAL A 56 15.54 -7.80 -4.17
C VAL A 56 15.39 -6.56 -5.05
N LEU A 57 14.72 -5.52 -4.57
CA LEU A 57 14.59 -4.25 -5.28
C LEU A 57 15.97 -3.61 -5.53
N ARG A 58 16.86 -3.64 -4.54
CA ARG A 58 18.26 -3.20 -4.69
C ARG A 58 19.05 -4.05 -5.69
N GLU A 59 18.87 -5.37 -5.65
CA GLU A 59 19.51 -6.32 -6.58
C GLU A 59 19.10 -6.01 -8.03
N LYS A 60 17.80 -5.79 -8.30
CA LYS A 60 17.28 -5.45 -9.63
C LYS A 60 17.81 -4.10 -10.14
N ILE A 61 17.80 -3.07 -9.30
CA ILE A 61 18.35 -1.75 -9.65
C ILE A 61 19.86 -1.84 -9.93
N SER A 62 20.61 -2.59 -9.12
CA SER A 62 22.06 -2.73 -9.28
C SER A 62 22.45 -3.61 -10.46
N ALA A 63 21.57 -4.52 -10.89
CA ALA A 63 21.76 -5.38 -12.05
C ALA A 63 21.54 -4.65 -13.39
N GLY A 64 21.15 -3.37 -13.38
CA GLY A 64 21.03 -2.57 -14.59
C GLY A 64 19.77 -2.85 -15.42
N GLU A 65 18.72 -3.41 -14.82
CA GLU A 65 17.37 -3.41 -15.41
C GLU A 65 16.75 -1.99 -15.28
N GLU A 66 17.33 -1.03 -16.00
CA GLU A 66 16.61 0.18 -16.45
C GLU A 66 16.13 -0.05 -17.88
N ALA A 67 15.17 -0.97 -18.09
CA ALA A 67 14.46 -1.08 -19.36
C ALA A 67 13.26 -2.04 -19.24
N GLU A 68 12.12 -1.51 -18.80
CA GLU A 68 10.90 -1.43 -19.60
C GLU A 68 9.77 -0.96 -18.68
N GLU A 69 9.37 0.29 -18.88
CA GLU A 69 7.96 0.61 -18.73
C GLU A 69 7.19 -0.18 -19.79
N PRO A 70 6.06 -0.78 -19.40
CA PRO A 70 4.84 -0.48 -20.11
C PRO A 70 4.03 0.47 -19.24
N THR A 71 4.02 1.71 -19.71
CA THR A 71 2.89 2.63 -19.66
C THR A 71 1.56 1.87 -19.82
N ALA A 72 0.52 2.32 -19.10
CA ALA A 72 -0.90 1.91 -19.17
C ALA A 72 -1.42 0.94 -18.07
N ALA A 73 -1.60 1.46 -16.85
CA ALA A 73 -2.80 1.19 -16.03
C ALA A 73 -2.87 2.17 -14.83
N GLU A 74 -2.85 3.47 -15.11
CA GLU A 74 -3.51 4.42 -14.22
C GLU A 74 -4.86 4.75 -14.87
N SER A 75 -5.91 4.81 -14.04
CA SER A 75 -7.33 5.02 -14.36
C SER A 75 -8.12 3.80 -14.90
N VAL A 76 -8.93 3.19 -14.02
CA VAL A 76 -10.40 3.09 -14.07
C VAL A 76 -10.81 2.15 -12.92
N VAL A 77 -11.23 2.70 -11.78
CA VAL A 77 -12.53 2.41 -11.13
C VAL A 77 -12.85 3.56 -10.16
N GLU A 78 -13.65 4.49 -10.69
CA GLU A 78 -14.72 5.23 -10.00
C GLU A 78 -14.37 6.26 -8.92
N GLU A 79 -14.02 7.47 -9.38
CA GLU A 79 -14.83 8.63 -8.99
C GLU A 79 -16.27 8.42 -9.50
N SER A 80 -17.19 8.03 -8.63
CA SER A 80 -18.64 8.19 -8.86
C SER A 80 -19.41 8.08 -7.54
N LYS A 81 -19.52 9.22 -6.87
CA LYS A 81 -20.73 9.75 -6.21
C LYS A 81 -20.37 11.21 -5.90
N GLN A 82 -20.52 12.15 -6.85
CA GLN A 82 -21.77 12.93 -7.00
C GLN A 82 -22.39 13.13 -5.60
N GLY A 83 -22.16 14.26 -4.94
CA GLY A 83 -22.66 15.53 -5.45
C GLY A 83 -24.18 15.53 -5.42
N GLU A 84 -24.77 15.03 -4.33
CA GLU A 84 -26.20 15.22 -4.07
C GLU A 84 -26.38 16.64 -3.54
N THR A 85 -26.66 17.51 -4.51
CA THR A 85 -27.63 18.61 -4.44
C THR A 85 -27.79 19.34 -3.11
N VAL A 86 -27.30 20.58 -3.13
CA VAL A 86 -27.90 21.72 -2.43
C VAL A 86 -29.41 21.70 -2.62
N GLU A 87 -30.15 21.19 -1.64
CA GLU A 87 -31.56 21.51 -1.51
C GLU A 87 -31.66 22.92 -0.94
N GLN A 88 -31.85 23.86 -1.88
CA GLN A 88 -32.54 25.10 -1.59
C GLN A 88 -33.96 24.74 -1.14
N ASP A 89 -34.16 24.51 0.16
CA ASP A 89 -35.45 24.84 0.74
C ASP A 89 -35.49 26.35 0.89
N SER A 90 -35.91 26.94 -0.23
CA SER A 90 -36.74 28.13 -0.26
C SER A 90 -37.64 28.18 0.96
N SER A 91 -37.63 29.35 1.61
CA SER A 91 -38.75 29.93 2.34
C SER A 91 -40.06 29.15 2.20
N ASN A 92 -40.53 28.59 3.31
CA ASN A 92 -41.96 28.59 3.56
C ASN A 92 -42.23 29.37 4.84
N ASP A 93 -42.37 30.68 4.61
CA ASP A 93 -43.23 31.56 5.38
C ASP A 93 -44.64 30.94 5.43
N THR A 94 -45.09 30.46 6.59
CA THR A 94 -46.51 30.25 6.87
C THR A 94 -46.77 30.25 8.39
N GLN A 95 -47.29 31.41 8.84
CA GLN A 95 -48.09 31.72 10.04
C GLN A 95 -47.53 31.48 11.45
#